data_AF-A0A522UZD3-F1
#
_entry.id   AF-A0A522UZD3-F1
#
_cell.length_a   1.000
_cell.length_b   1.000
_cell.length_c   1.000
_cell.angle_alpha   90.00
_cell.angle_beta   90.00
_cell.angle_gamma   90.00
#
_symmetry.space_group_name_H-M   'P 1'
#
loop_
_entity.id
_entity.type
_entity.pdbx_description
1 polymer ?
#
loop_
_entity_poly.entity_id
_entity_poly.type
_entity_poly.pdbx_seq_one_letter_code
_entity_poly.pdbx_strand_id
1 'polypeptide(L)' 'MPKLLKAKPQVIMKNGKPNAVIIDIRDYQNMLEKLEDKEDLADLQKMRKGGLHFRKFDDFLAEHGNAV' A
#
# COMPACT_ATOMS: atom_id res chain seq x y z
N MET A 1 -3.44 -7.09 16.12
CA MET A 1 -2.78 -6.74 14.84
C MET A 1 -2.82 -7.97 13.95
N PRO A 2 -3.28 -7.89 12.70
CA PRO A 2 -3.23 -9.04 11.80
C PRO A 2 -1.77 -9.44 11.59
N LYS A 3 -1.50 -10.75 11.64
CA LYS A 3 -0.18 -11.32 11.43
C LYS A 3 0.29 -10.94 10.02
N LEU A 4 1.42 -10.22 9.90
CA LEU A 4 1.97 -9.76 8.61
C LEU A 4 2.46 -10.92 7.75
N LEU A 5 3.10 -11.90 8.39
CA LEU A 5 3.58 -13.12 7.75
C LEU A 5 2.71 -14.28 8.20
N LYS A 6 2.23 -15.09 7.24
CA LYS A 6 1.40 -16.27 7.54
C LYS A 6 2.21 -17.32 8.30
N ALA A 7 3.48 -17.50 7.90
CA ALA A 7 4.43 -18.43 8.50
C ALA A 7 5.67 -17.71 9.07
N LYS A 8 6.53 -18.46 9.78
CA LYS A 8 7.83 -17.93 10.19
C LYS A 8 8.72 -17.77 8.94
N PRO A 9 9.36 -16.61 8.73
CA PRO A 9 10.30 -16.40 7.64
C PRO A 9 11.52 -17.29 7.81
N GLN A 10 12.07 -17.80 6.70
CA GLN A 10 13.38 -18.46 6.73
C GLN A 10 14.47 -17.39 6.67
N VAL A 11 15.51 -17.53 7.48
CA VAL A 11 16.64 -16.58 7.51
C VAL A 11 17.84 -17.20 6.81
N ILE A 12 18.39 -16.50 5.82
CA ILE A 12 19.61 -16.88 5.13
C ILE A 12 20.81 -16.21 5.82
N MET A 13 21.77 -17.04 6.21
CA MET A 13 23.02 -16.60 6.85
C MET A 13 24.13 -16.42 5.82
N LYS A 14 24.93 -15.37 5.94
CA LYS A 14 26.16 -15.12 5.18
C LYS A 14 27.28 -14.76 6.16
N ASN A 15 28.38 -15.50 6.14
CA ASN A 15 29.53 -15.31 7.06
C ASN A 15 29.12 -15.31 8.54
N GLY A 16 28.22 -16.21 8.93
CA GLY A 16 27.72 -16.31 10.31
C GLY A 16 26.75 -15.21 10.73
N LYS A 17 26.36 -14.29 9.82
CA LYS A 17 25.41 -13.20 10.10
C LYS A 17 24.14 -13.32 9.26
N PRO A 18 22.96 -12.92 9.76
CA PRO A 18 21.75 -12.83 8.96
C PRO A 18 21.94 -11.85 7.79
N ASN A 19 21.60 -12.26 6.58
CA ASN A 19 21.79 -11.46 5.37
C ASN A 19 20.51 -11.28 4.56
N ALA A 20 19.62 -12.26 4.55
CA ALA A 20 18.35 -12.19 3.82
C ALA A 20 17.28 -13.04 4.50
N VAL A 21 16.03 -12.86 4.09
CA VAL A 21 14.90 -13.70 4.50
C VAL A 21 14.13 -14.20 3.29
N ILE A 22 13.55 -15.39 3.40
CA ILE A 22 12.58 -15.93 2.43
C ILE A 22 11.21 -15.92 3.10
N ILE A 23 10.24 -15.32 2.40
CA ILE A 23 8.82 -15.24 2.78
C ILE A 23 7.92 -15.62 1.60
N ASP A 24 6.65 -15.94 1.86
CA ASP A 24 5.66 -16.13 0.80
C ASP A 24 5.53 -14.82 -0.01
N ILE A 25 5.49 -14.94 -1.33
CA ILE A 25 5.43 -13.77 -2.22
C ILE A 25 4.19 -12.90 -1.95
N ARG A 26 3.07 -13.51 -1.55
CA ARG A 26 1.85 -12.77 -1.21
C ARG A 26 2.01 -11.99 0.09
N ASP A 27 2.78 -12.53 1.04
CA ASP A 27 3.08 -11.80 2.28
C ASP A 27 3.97 -10.60 1.98
N TYR A 28 4.96 -10.74 1.09
CA TYR A 28 5.77 -9.61 0.61
C TYR A 28 4.91 -8.53 -0.07
N GLN A 29 4.03 -8.92 -1.00
CA GLN A 29 3.12 -7.97 -1.68
C GLN A 29 2.22 -7.24 -0.68
N ASN A 30 1.60 -7.96 0.25
CA ASN A 30 0.77 -7.34 1.31
C ASN A 30 1.56 -6.39 2.21
N MET A 31 2.87 -6.62 2.40
CA MET A 31 3.71 -5.69 3.14
C MET A 31 3.95 -4.40 2.36
N LEU A 32 4.07 -4.45 1.04
CA LEU A 32 4.20 -3.27 0.19
C LEU A 32 2.90 -2.43 0.20
N GLU A 33 1.74 -3.06 0.02
CA GLU A 33 0.43 -2.40 0.07
C GLU A 33 0.24 -1.65 1.40
N LYS A 34 0.64 -2.24 2.52
CA LYS A 34 0.55 -1.59 3.84
C LYS A 34 1.51 -0.41 4.03
N LEU A 35 2.64 -0.41 3.32
CA LEU A 35 3.55 0.73 3.31
C LEU A 35 2.91 1.88 2.52
N GLU A 36 2.29 1.57 1.38
CA GLU A 36 1.53 2.53 0.56
C GLU A 36 0.32 3.09 1.31
N ASP A 37 -0.48 2.25 2.00
CA ASP A 37 -1.60 2.68 2.84
C ASP A 37 -1.21 3.80 3.84
N LYS A 38 0.02 3.72 4.38
CA LYS A 38 0.52 4.72 5.32
C LYS A 38 0.83 6.05 4.63
N GLU A 39 1.35 6.01 3.41
CA GLU A 39 1.63 7.19 2.60
C GLU A 39 0.32 7.83 2.12
N ASP A 40 -0.64 7.02 1.65
CA ASP A 40 -1.98 7.46 1.27
C ASP A 40 -2.71 8.17 2.41
N LEU A 41 -2.65 7.63 3.62
CA LEU A 41 -3.23 8.28 4.80
C LEU A 41 -2.58 9.64 5.09
N ALA A 42 -1.26 9.75 4.91
CA ALA A 42 -0.56 11.01 5.10
C ALA A 42 -0.97 12.04 4.04
N ASP A 43 -1.17 11.62 2.80
CA ASP A 43 -1.60 12.49 1.71
C ASP A 43 -3.07 12.93 1.89
N LEU A 44 -3.96 12.05 2.30
CA LEU A 44 -5.33 12.43 2.69
C LEU A 44 -5.34 13.46 3.82
N GLN A 45 -4.45 13.34 4.81
CA GLN A 45 -4.32 14.34 5.88
C GLN A 45 -3.81 15.68 5.36
N LYS A 46 -2.88 15.69 4.39
CA LYS A 46 -2.43 16.93 3.75
C LYS A 46 -3.55 17.58 2.95
N MET A 47 -4.29 16.80 2.15
CA MET A 47 -5.41 17.30 1.35
C MET A 47 -6.50 17.92 2.23
N ARG A 48 -6.82 17.29 3.38
CA ARG A 48 -7.77 17.83 4.37
C ARG A 48 -7.37 19.19 4.97
N LYS A 49 -6.08 19.54 4.97
CA LYS A 49 -5.61 20.86 5.42
C LYS A 49 -5.84 21.95 4.37
N GLY A 50 -6.00 21.60 3.10
CA GLY A 50 -6.42 22.51 2.04
C GLY A 50 -7.93 22.58 1.89
N GLY A 51 -8.42 23.45 1.01
CA GLY A 51 -9.82 23.41 0.56
C GLY A 51 -10.02 22.22 -0.37
N LEU A 52 -10.88 21.28 0.01
CA LEU A 52 -11.23 20.14 -0.85
C LEU A 52 -12.31 20.56 -1.84
N HIS A 53 -12.06 20.33 -3.13
CA HIS A 53 -13.07 20.43 -4.18
C HIS A 53 -13.52 19.03 -4.57
N PHE A 54 -14.82 18.79 -4.52
CA PHE A 54 -15.43 17.53 -4.91
C PHE A 54 -16.25 17.74 -6.18
N ARG A 55 -16.28 16.72 -7.04
CA ARG A 55 -17.16 16.64 -8.21
C ARG A 55 -17.94 15.33 -8.17
N LYS A 56 -19.09 15.27 -8.83
CA LYS A 56 -19.82 14.01 -8.94
C LYS A 56 -19.01 13.05 -9.83
N PHE A 57 -19.19 11.77 -9.56
CA PHE A 57 -18.55 10.73 -10.37
C PHE A 57 -19.03 10.78 -11.82
N ASP A 58 -20.31 11.03 -12.05
CA ASP A 58 -20.87 11.18 -13.40
C ASP A 58 -20.21 12.34 -14.16
N ASP A 59 -19.99 13.48 -13.50
CA ASP A 59 -19.29 14.64 -14.09
C ASP A 59 -17.86 14.27 -14.47
N PHE A 60 -17.13 13.56 -13.59
CA PHE A 60 -15.80 13.02 -13.89
C PHE A 60 -15.81 12.14 -15.14
N LEU A 61 -16.77 11.21 -15.24
CA LEU A 61 -16.85 10.26 -16.36
C LEU A 61 -17.16 10.96 -17.69
N ALA A 62 -18.07 11.95 -17.67
CA ALA A 62 -18.43 12.75 -18.83
C ALA A 62 -17.22 13.53 -19.39
N GLU A 63 -16.39 14.10 -18.50
CA GLU A 63 -15.17 14.82 -18.91
C GLU A 63 -14.11 13.91 -19.57
N HIS A 64 -14.10 12.61 -19.24
CA HIS A 64 -13.09 11.65 -19.71
C HIS A 64 -13.59 10.69 -20.79
N GLY A 65 -14.78 10.93 -21.36
CA GLY A 65 -15.35 10.10 -22.43
C GLY A 65 -15.75 8.70 -21.99
N ASN A 66 -15.94 8.48 -20.68
CA ASN A 66 -16.33 7.21 -20.07
C ASN A 66 -17.81 7.20 -19.63
N ALA A 67 -18.59 8.19 -20.04
CA ALA A 67 -20.04 8.20 -19.81
C ALA A 67 -20.68 7.13 -20.71
N VAL A 68 -21.39 6.18 -20.09
CA VAL A 68 -22.22 5.16 -20.76
C VAL A 68 -23.62 5.71 -20.99
#